data_AF-R2R2N7-F1
#
_entry.id   AF-R2R2N7-F1
#
_cell.length_a   1.000
_cell.length_b   1.000
_cell.length_c   1.000
_cell.angle_alpha   90.00
_cell.angle_beta   90.00
_cell.angle_gamma   90.00
#
_symmetry.space_group_name_H-M   'P 1'
#
loop_
_entity.id
_entity.type
_entity.pdbx_description
1 polymer ?
#
loop_
_entity_poly.entity_id
_entity_poly.type
_entity_poly.pdbx_seq_one_letter_code
_entity_poly.pdbx_strand_id
1 'polypeptide(L)' 'MTQEKQVSFSWEKNSYKGYVEKEYENAYLIVVSDPSPDMEEKYTNRMIISKKNCQTAE' A
#
# COMPACT_ATOMS: atom_id res chain seq x y z
N MET A 1 15.37 -13.60 -5.49
CA MET A 1 13.91 -13.78 -5.52
C MET A 1 13.32 -12.70 -4.64
N THR A 2 13.01 -11.55 -5.20
CA THR A 2 12.48 -10.42 -4.42
C THR A 2 10.99 -10.67 -4.29
N GLN A 3 10.56 -11.26 -3.18
CA GLN A 3 9.14 -11.43 -2.89
C GLN A 3 8.52 -10.04 -2.82
N GLU A 4 7.77 -9.68 -3.84
CA GLU A 4 6.88 -8.52 -3.81
C GLU A 4 5.86 -8.81 -2.70
N LYS A 5 6.09 -8.23 -1.51
CA LYS A 5 5.18 -8.40 -0.37
C LYS A 5 3.88 -7.68 -0.73
N GLN A 6 2.90 -8.44 -1.18
CA GLN A 6 1.56 -7.93 -1.41
C GLN A 6 0.90 -7.65 -0.06
N VAL A 7 0.37 -6.45 0.08
CA VAL A 7 -0.31 -5.98 1.28
C VAL A 7 -1.66 -5.39 0.91
N SER A 8 -2.64 -5.67 1.75
CA SER A 8 -3.95 -5.04 1.67
C SER A 8 -4.02 -3.96 2.75
N PHE A 9 -4.52 -2.79 2.41
CA PHE A 9 -4.66 -1.69 3.36
C PHE A 9 -5.98 -0.96 3.13
N SER A 10 -6.50 -0.34 4.17
CA SER A 10 -7.75 0.41 4.09
C SER A 10 -7.47 1.91 4.04
N TRP A 11 -8.03 2.59 3.04
CA TRP A 11 -7.91 4.03 2.85
C TRP A 11 -9.26 4.62 2.45
N GLU A 12 -9.68 5.73 3.07
CA GLU A 12 -10.99 6.38 2.83
C GLU A 12 -12.20 5.43 2.83
N LYS A 13 -12.20 4.43 3.73
CA LYS A 13 -13.23 3.37 3.85
C LYS A 13 -13.26 2.36 2.68
N ASN A 14 -12.34 2.48 1.73
CA ASN A 14 -12.10 1.51 0.69
C ASN A 14 -10.89 0.64 1.06
N SER A 15 -10.91 -0.61 0.60
CA SER A 15 -9.78 -1.53 0.78
C SER A 15 -9.02 -1.64 -0.53
N TYR A 16 -7.75 -1.28 -0.48
CA TYR A 16 -6.84 -1.31 -1.61
C TYR A 16 -5.81 -2.40 -1.43
N LYS A 17 -5.23 -2.80 -2.56
CA LYS A 17 -4.17 -3.78 -2.61
C LYS A 17 -2.98 -3.16 -3.32
N GLY A 18 -1.81 -3.44 -2.80
CA GLY A 18 -0.57 -3.00 -3.39
C GLY A 18 0.59 -3.86 -2.96
N TYR A 19 1.77 -3.48 -3.39
CA TYR A 19 3.02 -4.14 -3.07
C TYR A 19 3.91 -3.21 -2.25
N VAL A 20 4.58 -3.77 -1.24
CA VAL A 20 5.56 -3.02 -0.46
C VAL A 20 6.80 -2.79 -1.33
N GLU A 21 6.95 -1.56 -1.82
CA GLU A 21 8.18 -1.11 -2.50
C GLU A 21 9.30 -0.84 -1.49
N LYS A 22 8.95 -0.28 -0.32
CA LYS A 22 9.92 0.01 0.74
C LYS A 22 9.32 -0.20 2.12
N GLU A 23 10.04 -0.90 2.97
CA GLU A 23 9.67 -1.05 4.38
C GLU A 23 10.37 0.03 5.22
N TYR A 24 9.59 0.75 6.00
CA TYR A 24 10.07 1.66 7.04
C TYR A 24 9.90 1.01 8.41
N GLU A 25 10.45 1.64 9.44
CA GLU A 25 10.40 1.14 10.81
C GLU A 25 8.95 0.97 11.31
N ASN A 26 8.09 1.97 11.05
CA ASN A 26 6.68 1.99 11.49
C ASN A 26 5.66 2.04 10.34
N ALA A 27 6.11 2.03 9.09
CA ALA A 27 5.26 2.13 7.91
C ALA A 27 5.76 1.30 6.73
N TYR A 28 4.92 1.15 5.72
CA TYR A 28 5.25 0.55 4.44
C TYR A 28 4.97 1.58 3.35
N LEU A 29 5.92 1.77 2.44
CA LEU A 29 5.69 2.37 1.14
C LEU A 29 5.04 1.29 0.27
N ILE A 30 3.75 1.45 0.06
CA ILE A 30 2.94 0.56 -0.75
C ILE A 30 2.71 1.25 -2.08
N VAL A 31 3.01 0.55 -3.16
CA VAL A 31 2.60 0.98 -4.49
C VAL A 31 1.30 0.27 -4.80
N VAL A 32 0.26 1.05 -5.04
CA VAL A 32 -1.09 0.57 -5.27
C VAL A 32 -1.16 0.03 -6.70
N SER A 33 -1.54 -1.24 -6.85
CA SER A 33 -1.68 -1.86 -8.18
C SER A 33 -2.97 -1.45 -8.87
N ASP A 34 -4.02 -1.18 -8.09
CA ASP A 34 -5.34 -0.73 -8.57
C ASP A 34 -5.71 0.59 -7.85
N PRO A 35 -5.06 1.70 -8.22
CA PRO A 35 -5.35 3.01 -7.64
C PRO A 35 -6.70 3.51 -8.15
N SER A 36 -7.47 4.19 -7.29
CA SER A 36 -8.59 5.00 -7.77
C SER A 36 -8.08 6.25 -8.49
N PRO A 37 -8.89 6.91 -9.34
CA PRO A 37 -8.48 8.14 -10.03
C PRO A 37 -7.96 9.21 -9.06
N ASP A 38 -8.58 9.31 -7.88
CA ASP A 38 -8.12 10.18 -6.79
C ASP A 38 -6.72 9.81 -6.26
N MET A 39 -6.40 8.51 -6.16
CA MET A 39 -5.08 8.05 -5.72
C MET A 39 -4.00 8.28 -6.78
N GLU A 40 -4.35 8.08 -8.03
CA GLU A 40 -3.44 8.28 -9.15
C GLU A 40 -3.07 9.76 -9.29
N GLU A 41 -4.07 10.65 -9.26
CA GLU A 41 -3.85 12.09 -9.38
C GLU A 41 -3.17 12.70 -8.15
N LYS A 42 -3.54 12.29 -6.93
CA LYS A 42 -3.03 12.94 -5.69
C LYS A 42 -1.80 12.28 -5.10
N TYR A 43 -1.63 10.97 -5.31
CA TYR A 43 -0.61 10.17 -4.61
C TYR A 43 0.31 9.39 -5.56
N THR A 44 0.17 9.55 -6.89
CA THR A 44 1.04 8.91 -7.89
C THR A 44 1.15 7.40 -7.67
N ASN A 45 0.06 6.77 -7.24
CA ASN A 45 -0.02 5.34 -6.94
C ASN A 45 0.90 4.86 -5.80
N ARG A 46 1.48 5.77 -5.00
CA ARG A 46 2.37 5.45 -3.88
C ARG A 46 1.79 5.95 -2.58
N MET A 47 1.60 5.03 -1.64
CA MET A 47 1.01 5.32 -0.35
C MET A 47 1.91 4.85 0.77
N ILE A 48 2.18 5.75 1.71
CA ILE A 48 2.85 5.39 2.96
C ILE A 48 1.77 5.04 3.96
N ILE A 49 1.64 3.76 4.27
CA ILE A 49 0.66 3.26 5.23
C ILE A 49 1.40 2.68 6.43
N SER A 50 0.98 3.07 7.64
CA SER A 50 1.54 2.52 8.88
C SER A 50 1.36 1.00 8.93
N LYS A 51 2.34 0.26 9.46
CA LYS A 51 2.27 -1.21 9.56
C LYS A 51 1.00 -1.68 10.28
N LYS A 52 0.52 -0.90 11.25
CA LYS A 52 -0.72 -1.14 12.01
C LYS A 52 -2.00 -1.15 11.15
N ASN A 53 -1.98 -0.44 10.02
CA ASN A 53 -3.11 -0.33 9.08
C ASN A 53 -2.89 -1.19 7.82
N CYS A 54 -1.80 -1.95 7.76
CA CYS A 54 -1.51 -2.87 6.68
C CYS A 54 -1.83 -4.29 7.13
N GLN A 55 -2.60 -5.00 6.33
CA GLN A 55 -2.77 -6.43 6.45
C GLN A 55 -1.86 -7.11 5.43
N THR A 56 -0.76 -7.69 5.93
CA THR A 56 0.00 -8.69 5.18
C THR A 56 -0.81 -9.97 5.19
N ALA A 57 -1.12 -10.52 4.01
CA ALA A 57 -1.61 -11.90 3.94
C ALA A 57 -0.40 -12.79 4.26
N GLU A 58 -0.32 -13.30 5.49
CA GLU A 58 0.54 -14.44 5.84
C GLU A 58 0.05 -15.73 5.18
#